data_AF-A0A354ZFR0-F1
#
_entry.id   AF-A0A354ZFR0-F1
#
_cell.length_a   1.000
_cell.length_b   1.000
_cell.length_c   1.000
_cell.angle_alpha   90.00
_cell.angle_beta   90.00
_cell.angle_gamma   90.00
#
_symmetry.space_group_name_H-M   'P 1'
#
loop_
_entity.id
_entity.type
_entity.pdbx_description
1 polymer ?
#
loop_
_entity_poly.entity_id
_entity_poly.type
_entity_poly.pdbx_seq_one_letter_code
_entity_poly.pdbx_strand_id
1 'polypeptide(L)'
;MKQKSGFVSMVFAFAVLLTAAVVAGIVLLGLPGGTGSADAASLPYLPEAFNQEAKVSVAELAAIRVTAYYNCPGTLTTKLVRQSARCFLGPTSIDLFVDTRTQPGWDTHLGAASFTVSDFEVAAAYAEAGAVAMDWLARFFPGVSPESMRAIFSVKGYQVGVYSAGRFTISR
;
A
#
# COMPACT_ATOMS: atom_id res chain seq x y z
N MET A 1 70.71 -41.64 1.28
CA MET A 1 69.71 -41.11 0.33
C MET A 1 68.92 -40.02 1.04
N LYS A 2 69.28 -38.77 0.75
CA LYS A 2 68.66 -37.52 1.25
C LYS A 2 67.51 -37.11 0.32
N GLN A 3 66.68 -36.16 0.78
CA GLN A 3 65.58 -35.47 0.08
C GLN A 3 64.23 -36.22 -0.02
N LYS A 4 63.39 -36.11 1.02
CA LYS A 4 61.92 -36.11 0.85
C LYS A 4 61.15 -35.16 1.79
N SER A 5 61.77 -34.54 2.81
CA SER A 5 61.01 -33.71 3.78
C SER A 5 60.70 -32.28 3.31
N GLY A 6 61.45 -31.74 2.34
CA GLY A 6 61.23 -30.37 1.83
C GLY A 6 59.94 -30.21 1.01
N PHE A 7 59.51 -31.27 0.33
CA PHE A 7 58.36 -31.21 -0.58
C PHE A 7 57.03 -31.23 0.19
N VAL A 8 56.95 -31.98 1.28
CA VAL A 8 55.71 -32.10 2.09
C VAL A 8 55.41 -30.80 2.84
N SER A 9 56.44 -30.10 3.32
CA SER A 9 56.28 -28.82 4.03
C SER A 9 55.84 -27.68 3.09
N MET A 10 56.32 -27.70 1.84
CA MET A 10 55.97 -26.69 0.83
C MET A 10 54.53 -26.87 0.31
N VAL A 11 54.06 -28.11 0.18
CA VAL A 11 52.67 -28.42 -0.21
C VAL A 11 51.67 -28.03 0.89
N PHE A 12 52.03 -28.25 2.16
CA PHE A 12 51.20 -27.79 3.28
C PHE A 12 51.09 -26.28 3.36
N ALA A 13 52.20 -25.55 3.16
CA ALA A 13 52.18 -24.09 3.15
C ALA A 13 51.31 -23.53 2.01
N PHE A 14 51.35 -24.14 0.83
CA PHE A 14 50.49 -23.75 -0.31
C PHE A 14 49.01 -24.05 -0.08
N ALA A 15 48.68 -25.19 0.53
CA ALA A 15 47.29 -25.56 0.84
C ALA A 15 46.67 -24.62 1.89
N VAL A 16 47.45 -24.20 2.89
CA VAL A 16 47.01 -23.22 3.90
C VAL A 16 46.85 -21.82 3.29
N LEU A 17 47.73 -21.41 2.38
CA LEU A 17 47.59 -20.12 1.70
C LEU A 17 46.37 -20.08 0.77
N LEU A 18 46.07 -21.18 0.07
CA LEU A 18 44.88 -21.28 -0.80
C LEU A 18 43.57 -21.27 0.01
N THR A 19 43.54 -21.95 1.16
CA THR A 19 42.36 -21.94 2.04
C THR A 19 42.15 -20.60 2.70
N ALA A 20 43.21 -19.89 3.10
CA ALA A 20 43.11 -18.52 3.60
C ALA A 20 42.61 -17.54 2.51
N ALA A 21 43.05 -17.69 1.26
CA ALA A 21 42.59 -16.87 0.15
C ALA A 21 41.11 -17.15 -0.23
N VAL A 22 40.65 -18.39 -0.11
CA VAL A 22 39.25 -18.77 -0.34
C VAL A 22 38.36 -18.28 0.81
N VAL A 23 38.80 -18.35 2.07
CA VAL A 23 38.03 -17.81 3.21
C VAL A 23 37.98 -16.28 3.16
N ALA A 24 39.08 -15.60 2.82
CA ALA A 24 39.10 -14.15 2.61
C ALA A 24 38.27 -13.73 1.38
N GLY A 25 38.27 -14.52 0.31
CA GLY A 25 37.48 -14.29 -0.90
C GLY A 25 35.98 -14.53 -0.73
N ILE A 26 35.59 -15.51 0.11
CA ILE A 26 34.19 -15.77 0.48
C ILE A 26 33.68 -14.69 1.44
N VAL A 27 34.53 -14.15 2.31
CA VAL A 27 34.17 -13.01 3.19
C VAL A 27 34.05 -11.70 2.41
N LEU A 28 34.73 -11.54 1.26
CA LEU A 28 34.60 -10.36 0.40
C LEU A 28 33.41 -10.39 -0.58
N LEU A 29 32.72 -11.53 -0.68
CA LEU A 29 31.42 -11.67 -1.38
C LEU A 29 30.25 -11.76 -0.40
N GLY A 30 30.45 -11.25 0.82
CA GLY A 30 29.36 -10.68 1.61
C GLY A 30 28.86 -9.41 0.94
N LEU A 31 28.14 -9.54 -0.18
CA LEU A 31 27.12 -8.57 -0.52
C LEU A 31 26.30 -8.39 0.77
N PRO A 32 26.23 -7.19 1.37
CA PRO A 32 25.18 -6.96 2.31
C PRO A 32 23.91 -7.11 1.47
N GLY A 33 23.24 -8.26 1.63
CA GLY A 33 21.80 -8.34 1.53
C GLY A 33 21.24 -7.44 2.62
N GLY A 34 21.47 -6.14 2.47
CA GLY A 34 20.79 -5.13 3.20
C GLY A 34 19.34 -5.34 2.83
N THR A 35 18.56 -5.79 3.80
CA THR A 35 17.25 -5.20 4.02
C THR A 35 17.47 -3.70 3.98
N GLY A 36 17.44 -3.12 2.77
CA GLY A 36 17.51 -1.69 2.57
C GLY A 36 16.27 -1.15 3.24
N SER A 37 16.40 -0.79 4.52
CA SER A 37 15.60 0.28 5.05
C SER A 37 15.85 1.42 4.09
N ALA A 38 14.85 1.75 3.29
CA ALA A 38 14.88 2.95 2.49
C ALA A 38 14.86 4.10 3.50
N ASP A 39 16.04 4.45 4.03
CA ASP A 39 16.18 5.66 4.81
C ASP A 39 15.83 6.81 3.86
N ALA A 40 14.78 7.54 4.21
CA ALA A 40 14.37 8.71 3.48
C ALA A 40 15.56 9.66 3.37
N ALA A 41 15.93 10.03 2.14
CA ALA A 41 17.02 10.97 1.92
C ALA A 41 16.71 12.28 2.66
N SER A 42 17.70 12.83 3.38
CA SER A 42 17.58 14.12 4.05
C SER A 42 17.15 15.19 3.05
N LEU A 43 16.04 15.86 3.33
CA LEU A 43 15.45 16.90 2.51
C LEU A 43 16.21 18.21 2.79
N PRO A 44 16.99 18.73 1.81
CA PRO A 44 17.93 19.82 2.05
C PRO A 44 17.26 21.17 2.38
N TYR A 45 15.95 21.28 2.12
CA TYR A 45 15.13 22.44 2.42
C TYR A 45 14.42 22.34 3.78
N LEU A 46 14.58 21.23 4.51
CA LEU A 46 14.03 21.06 5.85
C LEU A 46 15.14 21.16 6.90
N PRO A 47 14.87 21.84 8.04
CA PRO A 47 15.69 21.70 9.24
C PRO A 47 15.84 20.24 9.67
N GLU A 48 17.00 19.88 10.25
CA GLU A 48 17.33 18.51 10.65
C GLU A 48 16.27 17.85 11.55
N ALA A 49 15.66 18.62 12.46
CA ALA A 49 14.57 18.13 13.31
C ALA A 49 13.39 17.56 12.48
N PHE A 50 13.00 18.25 11.41
CA PHE A 50 11.93 17.79 10.53
C PHE A 50 12.35 16.65 9.61
N ASN A 51 13.64 16.54 9.27
CA ASN A 51 14.15 15.39 8.51
C ASN A 51 14.05 14.08 9.29
N GLN A 52 14.24 14.13 10.61
CA GLN A 52 14.05 12.96 11.46
C GLN A 52 12.57 12.55 11.59
N GLU A 53 11.66 13.52 11.57
CA GLU A 53 10.20 13.29 11.61
C GLU A 53 9.60 12.91 10.25
N ALA A 54 10.24 13.27 9.13
CA ALA A 54 9.73 13.05 7.78
C ALA A 54 9.89 11.61 7.24
N LYS A 55 10.18 10.63 8.11
CA LYS A 55 10.29 9.21 7.71
C LYS A 55 8.90 8.63 7.48
N VAL A 56 8.42 8.75 6.25
CA VAL A 56 7.16 8.17 5.78
C VAL A 56 7.40 6.71 5.35
N SER A 57 6.62 5.78 5.90
CA SER A 57 6.63 4.38 5.46
C SER A 57 6.11 4.22 4.04
N VAL A 58 6.44 3.10 3.39
CA VAL A 58 5.93 2.78 2.05
C VAL A 58 4.39 2.75 2.02
N ALA A 59 3.76 2.24 3.08
CA ALA A 59 2.31 2.20 3.20
C ALA A 59 1.70 3.60 3.31
N GLU A 60 2.28 4.48 4.12
CA GLU A 60 1.80 5.86 4.26
C GLU A 60 1.95 6.64 2.96
N LEU A 61 3.09 6.47 2.26
CA LEU A 61 3.29 7.06 0.95
C LEU A 61 2.25 6.56 -0.06
N ALA A 62 1.90 5.27 -0.04
CA ALA A 62 0.85 4.72 -0.88
C ALA A 62 -0.53 5.33 -0.56
N ALA A 63 -0.88 5.48 0.73
CA ALA A 63 -2.13 6.12 1.15
C ALA A 63 -2.21 7.59 0.71
N ILE A 64 -1.11 8.33 0.85
CA ILE A 64 -1.00 9.72 0.38
C ILE A 64 -1.19 9.78 -1.14
N ARG A 65 -0.57 8.86 -1.89
CA ARG A 65 -0.70 8.81 -3.36
C ARG A 65 -2.11 8.48 -3.83
N VAL A 66 -2.78 7.50 -3.21
CA VAL A 66 -4.19 7.19 -3.49
C VAL A 66 -5.05 8.43 -3.27
N THR A 67 -4.87 9.08 -2.13
CA THR A 67 -5.60 10.30 -1.78
C THR A 67 -5.34 11.39 -2.80
N ALA A 68 -4.08 11.72 -3.10
CA ALA A 68 -3.73 12.77 -4.05
C ALA A 68 -4.31 12.51 -5.45
N TYR A 69 -4.31 11.25 -5.91
CA TYR A 69 -4.79 10.89 -7.24
C TYR A 69 -6.32 10.91 -7.33
N TYR A 70 -7.01 10.45 -6.29
CA TYR A 70 -8.46 10.25 -6.32
C TYR A 70 -9.25 11.32 -5.54
N ASN A 71 -8.61 12.30 -4.91
CA ASN A 71 -9.30 13.40 -4.21
C ASN A 71 -9.75 14.52 -5.16
N CYS A 72 -10.55 14.17 -6.17
CA CYS A 72 -11.14 15.12 -7.11
C CYS A 72 -12.48 14.61 -7.64
N PRO A 73 -13.34 15.46 -8.25
CA PRO A 73 -14.56 14.98 -8.88
C PRO A 73 -14.29 14.06 -10.08
N GLY A 74 -15.03 12.97 -10.20
CA GLY A 74 -14.93 12.05 -11.34
C GLY A 74 -16.03 11.00 -11.34
N THR A 75 -16.42 10.54 -12.53
CA THR A 75 -17.40 9.43 -12.66
C THR A 75 -16.86 8.19 -11.97
N LEU A 76 -17.67 7.61 -11.08
CA LEU A 76 -17.33 6.37 -10.37
C LEU A 76 -18.03 5.18 -11.00
N THR A 77 -19.33 5.30 -11.22
CA THR A 77 -20.16 4.33 -11.95
C THR A 77 -21.19 5.07 -12.81
N THR A 78 -22.08 4.33 -13.47
CA THR A 78 -23.23 4.91 -14.19
C THR A 78 -24.23 5.60 -13.26
N LYS A 79 -24.18 5.33 -11.95
CA LYS A 79 -25.11 5.90 -10.94
C LYS A 79 -24.45 6.92 -10.02
N LEU A 80 -23.14 6.80 -9.78
CA LEU A 80 -22.43 7.58 -8.78
C LEU A 80 -21.26 8.36 -9.39
N VAL A 81 -21.10 9.59 -8.93
CA VAL A 81 -19.90 10.42 -9.11
C VAL A 81 -19.14 10.42 -7.79
N ARG A 82 -17.84 10.21 -7.83
CA ARG A 82 -16.97 10.51 -6.69
C ARG A 82 -16.71 12.02 -6.67
N GLN A 83 -16.88 12.65 -5.51
CA GLN A 83 -16.46 14.04 -5.27
C GLN A 83 -15.05 14.10 -4.68
N SER A 84 -14.73 13.16 -3.79
CA SER A 84 -13.49 13.10 -3.04
C SER A 84 -13.18 11.63 -2.69
N ALA A 85 -11.90 11.31 -2.50
CA ALA A 85 -11.49 10.05 -1.90
C ALA A 85 -10.25 10.26 -1.02
N ARG A 86 -10.30 9.70 0.19
CA ARG A 86 -9.25 9.84 1.21
C ARG A 86 -8.91 8.48 1.78
N CYS A 87 -7.63 8.13 1.76
CA CYS A 87 -7.14 6.85 2.25
C CYS A 87 -6.44 7.03 3.59
N PHE A 88 -6.82 6.22 4.58
CA PHE A 88 -6.18 6.17 5.89
C PHE A 88 -5.74 4.76 6.21
N LEU A 89 -4.64 4.65 6.96
CA LEU A 89 -4.15 3.39 7.49
C LEU A 89 -4.66 3.25 8.92
N GLY A 90 -5.57 2.30 9.12
CA GLY A 90 -5.96 1.85 10.44
C GLY A 90 -4.98 0.82 11.00
N PRO A 91 -5.18 0.40 12.27
CA PRO A 91 -4.33 -0.60 12.90
C PRO A 91 -4.44 -1.99 12.25
N THR A 92 -5.57 -2.29 11.60
CA THR A 92 -5.85 -3.62 11.01
C THR A 92 -6.45 -3.56 9.60
N SER A 93 -6.76 -2.37 9.10
CA SER A 93 -7.37 -2.19 7.78
C SER A 93 -6.90 -0.92 7.10
N ILE A 94 -6.94 -0.94 5.78
CA ILE A 94 -6.80 0.24 4.92
C ILE A 94 -8.21 0.74 4.63
N ASP A 95 -8.49 1.96 5.05
CA ASP A 95 -9.82 2.56 4.94
C ASP A 95 -9.82 3.66 3.89
N LEU A 96 -10.59 3.45 2.82
CA LEU A 96 -10.81 4.43 1.77
C LEU A 96 -12.17 5.09 1.96
N PHE A 97 -12.18 6.35 2.36
CA PHE A 97 -13.40 7.15 2.46
C PHE A 97 -13.69 7.76 1.09
N VAL A 98 -14.86 7.47 0.53
CA VAL A 98 -15.28 7.93 -0.78
C VAL A 98 -16.53 8.78 -0.63
N ASP A 99 -16.38 10.07 -0.87
CA ASP A 99 -17.52 11.00 -0.85
C ASP A 99 -18.14 11.02 -2.25
N THR A 100 -19.45 10.82 -2.32
CA THR A 100 -20.17 10.62 -3.58
C THR A 100 -21.33 11.58 -3.78
N ARG A 101 -21.78 11.66 -5.03
CA ARG A 101 -23.03 12.29 -5.46
C ARG A 101 -23.72 11.38 -6.47
N THR A 102 -25.04 11.42 -6.52
CA THR A 102 -25.84 10.80 -7.58
C THR A 102 -25.54 11.44 -8.95
N GLN A 103 -25.53 10.63 -10.00
CA GLN A 103 -25.53 11.11 -11.38
C GLN A 103 -26.94 11.58 -11.77
N PRO A 104 -27.09 12.51 -12.74
CA PRO A 104 -28.41 12.98 -13.18
C PRO A 104 -29.35 11.85 -13.65
N GLY A 105 -28.82 10.80 -14.26
CA GLY A 105 -29.60 9.62 -14.68
C GLY A 105 -30.06 8.71 -13.54
N TRP A 106 -29.60 8.96 -12.30
CA TRP A 106 -29.97 8.22 -11.11
C TRP A 106 -30.07 9.19 -9.92
N ASP A 107 -30.81 10.28 -10.08
CA ASP A 107 -30.98 11.32 -9.05
C ASP A 107 -31.99 10.90 -7.98
N THR A 108 -31.59 9.94 -7.15
CA THR A 108 -32.45 9.29 -6.16
C THR A 108 -32.20 9.79 -4.73
N HIS A 109 -31.24 10.69 -4.52
CA HIS A 109 -30.86 11.16 -3.19
C HIS A 109 -31.86 12.17 -2.62
N LEU A 110 -32.44 11.87 -1.45
CA LEU A 110 -33.44 12.73 -0.80
C LEU A 110 -32.87 13.69 0.26
N GLY A 111 -31.58 13.56 0.57
CA GLY A 111 -30.96 14.20 1.73
C GLY A 111 -30.59 13.19 2.82
N ALA A 112 -29.72 13.59 3.74
CA ALA A 112 -29.10 12.69 4.70
C ALA A 112 -28.51 11.43 4.00
N ALA A 113 -28.67 10.24 4.59
CA ALA A 113 -28.38 8.97 3.94
C ALA A 113 -29.62 8.31 3.29
N SER A 114 -30.63 9.10 2.89
CA SER A 114 -31.91 8.60 2.37
C SER A 114 -32.01 8.68 0.85
N PHE A 115 -32.72 7.70 0.26
CA PHE A 115 -32.91 7.55 -1.18
C PHE A 115 -34.38 7.27 -1.51
N THR A 116 -34.84 7.65 -2.70
CA THR A 116 -36.19 7.33 -3.21
C THR A 116 -36.36 5.86 -3.59
N VAL A 117 -35.26 5.15 -3.78
CA VAL A 117 -35.21 3.75 -4.21
C VAL A 117 -35.02 2.82 -3.02
N SER A 118 -35.28 1.53 -3.24
CA SER A 118 -35.11 0.51 -2.21
C SER A 118 -33.66 0.41 -1.74
N ASP A 119 -33.47 -0.02 -0.50
CA ASP A 119 -32.12 -0.29 0.04
C ASP A 119 -31.37 -1.36 -0.73
N PHE A 120 -32.09 -2.30 -1.36
CA PHE A 120 -31.48 -3.28 -2.24
C PHE A 120 -30.84 -2.61 -3.45
N GLU A 121 -31.53 -1.64 -4.06
CA GLU A 121 -31.01 -0.88 -5.19
C GLU A 121 -29.83 0.02 -4.78
N VAL A 122 -29.93 0.68 -3.63
CA VAL A 122 -28.81 1.45 -3.04
C VAL A 122 -27.61 0.53 -2.82
N ALA A 123 -27.80 -0.61 -2.17
CA ALA A 123 -26.72 -1.54 -1.89
C ALA A 123 -26.07 -2.09 -3.18
N ALA A 124 -26.86 -2.36 -4.22
CA ALA A 124 -26.34 -2.78 -5.52
C ALA A 124 -25.50 -1.67 -6.17
N ALA A 125 -25.99 -0.42 -6.19
CA ALA A 125 -25.28 0.72 -6.75
C ALA A 125 -23.94 0.99 -6.04
N TYR A 126 -23.92 0.91 -4.71
CA TYR A 126 -22.71 1.08 -3.92
C TYR A 126 -21.80 -0.15 -3.90
N ALA A 127 -22.32 -1.36 -4.16
CA ALA A 127 -21.49 -2.55 -4.36
C ALA A 127 -20.66 -2.45 -5.65
N GLU A 128 -21.26 -1.97 -6.75
CA GLU A 128 -20.53 -1.69 -8.00
C GLU A 128 -19.44 -0.63 -7.77
N ALA A 129 -19.77 0.46 -7.08
CA ALA A 129 -18.80 1.50 -6.73
C ALA A 129 -17.70 0.98 -5.79
N GLY A 130 -18.05 0.09 -4.87
CA GLY A 130 -17.13 -0.58 -3.95
C GLY A 130 -16.10 -1.44 -4.66
N ALA A 131 -16.52 -2.20 -5.69
CA ALA A 131 -15.59 -2.98 -6.51
C ALA A 131 -14.55 -2.07 -7.20
N VAL A 132 -15.00 -0.96 -7.81
CA VAL A 132 -14.10 0.03 -8.42
C VAL A 132 -13.13 0.63 -7.38
N ALA A 133 -13.62 0.93 -6.19
CA ALA A 133 -12.81 1.46 -5.09
C ALA A 133 -11.76 0.43 -4.59
N MET A 134 -12.09 -0.86 -4.55
CA MET A 134 -11.13 -1.91 -4.22
C MET A 134 -10.04 -2.05 -5.30
N ASP A 135 -10.40 -1.93 -6.58
CA ASP A 135 -9.41 -1.91 -7.68
C ASP A 135 -8.44 -0.72 -7.57
N TRP A 136 -8.87 0.38 -6.96
CA TRP A 136 -7.97 1.50 -6.66
C TRP A 136 -6.99 1.10 -5.57
N LEU A 137 -7.47 0.57 -4.46
CA LEU A 137 -6.60 0.15 -3.36
C LEU A 137 -5.61 -0.93 -3.80
N ALA A 138 -6.06 -1.95 -4.54
CA ALA A 138 -5.20 -3.03 -5.02
C ALA A 138 -4.04 -2.54 -5.88
N ARG A 139 -4.22 -1.44 -6.64
CA ARG A 139 -3.16 -0.83 -7.46
C ARG A 139 -2.07 -0.16 -6.64
N PHE A 140 -2.42 0.43 -5.49
CA PHE A 140 -1.47 1.16 -4.64
C PHE A 140 -0.94 0.31 -3.47
N PHE A 141 -1.66 -0.75 -3.10
CA PHE A 141 -1.31 -1.69 -2.04
C PHE A 141 -1.25 -3.13 -2.59
N PRO A 142 -0.30 -3.42 -3.50
CA PRO A 142 -0.18 -4.74 -4.10
C PRO A 142 0.13 -5.81 -3.04
N GLY A 143 -0.55 -6.95 -3.11
CA GLY A 143 -0.34 -8.09 -2.21
C GLY A 143 -1.05 -7.98 -0.85
N VAL A 144 -1.73 -6.88 -0.55
CA VAL A 144 -2.58 -6.78 0.65
C VAL A 144 -3.89 -7.54 0.41
N SER A 145 -4.32 -8.31 1.40
CA SER A 145 -5.58 -9.06 1.33
C SER A 145 -6.79 -8.12 1.19
N PRO A 146 -7.77 -8.44 0.32
CA PRO A 146 -9.03 -7.68 0.23
C PRO A 146 -9.79 -7.59 1.55
N GLU A 147 -9.63 -8.54 2.47
CA GLU A 147 -10.25 -8.53 3.79
C GLU A 147 -9.70 -7.42 4.70
N SER A 148 -8.46 -7.00 4.44
CA SER A 148 -7.80 -5.88 5.13
C SER A 148 -8.10 -4.53 4.47
N MET A 149 -9.00 -4.48 3.49
CA MET A 149 -9.39 -3.25 2.79
C MET A 149 -10.87 -2.97 2.98
N ARG A 150 -11.21 -1.69 3.13
CA ARG A 150 -12.60 -1.23 3.25
C ARG A 150 -12.79 0.06 2.47
N ALA A 151 -13.91 0.19 1.79
CA ALA A 151 -14.37 1.46 1.24
C ALA A 151 -15.59 1.94 2.01
N ILE A 152 -15.50 3.13 2.59
CA ILE A 152 -16.53 3.75 3.40
C ILE A 152 -17.15 4.85 2.55
N PHE A 153 -18.42 4.69 2.21
CA PHE A 153 -19.11 5.59 1.30
C PHE A 153 -19.95 6.60 2.04
N SER A 154 -19.84 7.85 1.61
CA SER A 154 -20.70 8.94 2.06
C SER A 154 -21.39 9.61 0.87
N VAL A 155 -22.55 10.22 1.11
CA VAL A 155 -23.24 11.11 0.17
C VAL A 155 -23.49 12.45 0.85
N LYS A 156 -22.95 13.53 0.28
CA LYS A 156 -23.02 14.88 0.89
C LYS A 156 -22.67 14.91 2.39
N GLY A 157 -21.69 14.11 2.82
CA GLY A 157 -21.22 14.05 4.21
C GLY A 157 -21.96 13.06 5.12
N TYR A 158 -23.02 12.39 4.64
CA TYR A 158 -23.72 11.35 5.39
C TYR A 158 -23.23 9.98 4.98
N GLN A 159 -22.80 9.17 5.94
CA GLN A 159 -22.35 7.80 5.68
C GLN A 159 -23.53 6.96 5.17
N VAL A 160 -23.33 6.32 4.02
CA VAL A 160 -24.32 5.42 3.41
C VAL A 160 -24.02 3.98 3.81
N GLY A 161 -22.75 3.60 3.85
CA GLY A 161 -22.38 2.22 4.14
C GLY A 161 -20.91 1.92 3.91
N VAL A 162 -20.56 0.65 4.09
CA VAL A 162 -19.20 0.14 3.99
C VAL A 162 -19.17 -1.04 3.03
N TYR A 163 -18.24 -1.00 2.09
CA TYR A 163 -17.86 -2.13 1.25
C TYR A 163 -16.64 -2.81 1.86
N SER A 164 -16.74 -4.12 2.10
CA SER A 164 -15.63 -4.95 2.59
C SER A 164 -15.86 -6.39 2.15
N ALA A 165 -14.78 -7.12 1.83
CA ALA A 165 -14.83 -8.54 1.47
C ALA A 165 -15.90 -8.89 0.41
N GLY A 166 -16.02 -8.07 -0.64
CA GLY A 166 -16.94 -8.31 -1.76
C GLY A 166 -18.39 -7.89 -1.51
N ARG A 167 -18.73 -7.34 -0.33
CA ARG A 167 -20.10 -7.02 0.05
C ARG A 167 -20.23 -5.57 0.51
N PHE A 168 -21.29 -4.90 0.06
CA PHE A 168 -21.73 -3.63 0.61
C PHE A 168 -22.74 -3.84 1.75
N THR A 169 -22.54 -3.13 2.85
CA THR A 169 -23.45 -3.09 4.01
C THR A 169 -23.86 -1.65 4.26
N ILE A 170 -25.17 -1.38 4.25
CA ILE A 170 -25.72 -0.05 4.54
C ILE A 170 -25.55 0.25 6.03
N SER A 171 -25.09 1.46 6.35
CA SER A 171 -25.04 2.00 7.70
C SER A 171 -26.34 2.78 7.94
N ARG A 172 -27.17 2.36 8.89
CA ARG A 172 -28.35 3.11 9.35
C ARG A 172 -28.28 3.30 10.85
#